data_AF-G8JTB1-F1
#
_entry.id   AF-G8JTB1-F1
#
_cell.length_a   1.000
_cell.length_b   1.000
_cell.length_c   1.000
_cell.angle_alpha   90.00
_cell.angle_beta   90.00
_cell.angle_gamma   90.00
#
_symmetry.space_group_name_H-M   'P 1'
#
loop_
_entity.id
_entity.type
_entity.pdbx_description
1 polymer ?
#
loop_
_entity_poly.entity_id
_entity_poly.type
_entity_poly.pdbx_seq_one_letter_code
_entity_poly.pdbx_strand_id
1 'polypeptide(L)'
;MSNILYNANSKLVSKYQKKSVLATTVRPLLNQDKPFQCVHAKDSREYLMALCCDIYPAALHPTIKIMSNWELSVQALFSLFLKNFVKSWYGDKIPTTDDELIVILFQLCNRLIKHIDSSTVDWLQILCSDIPFVLDRHFKIMSRVVHEDLNYSDFLQLYLYKNQYPGCIVQKLTEPLRNESRLQQTFLSGLVGDLLFDKVANKVAAPVILLDIIQSTCDKLLQENGKTQEIPASSLTLITRSELLLRKGSHFVSYLTSAFSSKTSQSTLHGNQHIPCAHLYLFTFIKNILLLDRRKPVLYSLLKLCQSTVDSYNPLNHMMVNFINNIINQKVLTSSRGFEALKSLRHTLFPNDNKLGPEKVEPTEEEMIKLRCKCVNSMWDVCTKYRLSKFLAVTKQDLEIFMEALCKDIRMNRFLICRLSEYLLTQLA
;
A
#
# COMPACT_ATOMS: atom_id res chain seq x y z
N MET A 1 -11.53 -8.64 37.51
CA MET A 1 -12.38 -7.97 36.51
C MET A 1 -13.83 -8.12 36.96
N SER A 2 -14.44 -7.04 37.43
CA SER A 2 -15.86 -7.00 37.80
C SER A 2 -16.69 -7.07 36.53
N ASN A 3 -17.25 -8.25 36.24
CA ASN A 3 -18.26 -8.44 35.22
C ASN A 3 -19.50 -7.65 35.62
N ILE A 4 -19.63 -6.43 35.10
CA ILE A 4 -20.91 -5.72 35.11
C ILE A 4 -21.82 -6.50 34.16
N LEU A 5 -22.57 -7.44 34.72
CA LEU A 5 -23.65 -8.14 34.04
C LEU A 5 -24.69 -7.10 33.63
N TYR A 6 -24.66 -6.66 32.38
CA TYR A 6 -25.79 -5.93 31.81
C TYR A 6 -27.01 -6.84 31.86
N ASN A 7 -27.96 -6.49 32.71
CA ASN A 7 -29.25 -7.15 32.77
C ASN A 7 -29.95 -7.00 31.42
N ALA A 8 -30.00 -8.08 30.63
CA ALA A 8 -30.62 -8.11 29.31
C ALA A 8 -32.13 -7.77 29.33
N ASN A 9 -32.77 -7.79 30.51
CA ASN A 9 -34.16 -7.38 30.71
C ASN A 9 -34.32 -5.89 31.07
N SER A 10 -33.26 -5.08 30.99
CA SER A 10 -33.37 -3.65 31.20
C SER A 10 -34.18 -2.99 30.06
N LYS A 11 -35.25 -2.28 30.44
CA LYS A 11 -36.06 -1.45 29.53
C LYS A 11 -35.22 -0.40 28.75
N LEU A 12 -34.01 -0.08 29.22
CA LEU A 12 -33.06 0.79 28.52
C LEU A 12 -32.39 0.10 27.33
N VAL A 13 -32.07 -1.19 27.45
CA VAL A 13 -31.44 -1.97 26.37
C VAL A 13 -32.42 -2.18 25.22
N SER A 14 -33.69 -2.49 25.51
CA SER A 14 -34.72 -2.63 24.49
C SER A 14 -35.07 -1.31 23.80
N LYS A 15 -35.01 -0.17 24.52
CA LYS A 15 -35.12 1.16 23.91
C LYS A 15 -33.94 1.47 22.99
N TYR A 16 -32.71 1.15 23.39
CA TYR A 16 -31.52 1.36 22.56
C TYR A 16 -31.53 0.46 21.31
N GLN A 17 -31.91 -0.81 21.45
CA GLN A 17 -32.06 -1.74 20.33
C GLN A 17 -33.20 -1.33 19.39
N LYS A 18 -34.35 -0.86 19.91
CA LYS A 18 -35.42 -0.32 19.07
C LYS A 18 -34.99 0.96 18.35
N LYS A 19 -34.20 1.83 18.98
CA LYS A 19 -33.65 3.05 18.35
C LYS A 19 -32.57 2.71 17.32
N SER A 20 -31.75 1.68 17.55
CA SER A 20 -30.76 1.23 16.56
C SER A 20 -31.46 0.60 15.37
N VAL A 21 -32.45 -0.28 15.58
CA VAL A 21 -33.25 -0.90 14.50
C VAL A 21 -34.01 0.16 13.71
N LEU A 22 -34.71 1.12 14.37
CA LEU A 22 -35.37 2.23 13.64
C LEU A 22 -34.37 3.12 12.89
N ALA A 23 -33.19 3.39 13.46
CA ALA A 23 -32.14 4.14 12.78
C ALA A 23 -31.58 3.39 11.57
N THR A 24 -31.59 2.05 11.58
CA THR A 24 -31.20 1.22 10.44
C THR A 24 -32.30 1.18 9.37
N THR A 25 -33.58 1.16 9.74
CA THR A 25 -34.70 1.04 8.78
C THR A 25 -35.11 2.38 8.15
N VAL A 26 -34.90 3.54 8.82
CA VAL A 26 -35.42 4.84 8.37
C VAL A 26 -34.36 5.76 7.70
N ARG A 27 -33.07 5.38 7.68
CA ARG A 27 -31.99 6.20 7.08
C ARG A 27 -31.48 5.89 5.64
N PRO A 28 -32.16 5.17 4.72
CA PRO A 28 -31.60 5.02 3.38
C PRO A 28 -31.74 6.27 2.50
N LEU A 29 -32.65 7.22 2.81
CA LEU A 29 -33.05 8.26 1.84
C LEU A 29 -32.51 9.67 2.07
N LEU A 30 -31.86 9.98 3.21
CA LEU A 30 -31.45 11.35 3.57
C LEU A 30 -29.93 11.59 3.66
N ASN A 31 -29.11 10.58 3.42
CA ASN A 31 -27.66 10.69 3.45
C ASN A 31 -27.07 10.59 2.03
N GLN A 32 -27.54 11.42 1.10
CA GLN A 32 -26.80 11.62 -0.15
C GLN A 32 -25.43 12.22 0.21
N ASP A 33 -24.37 11.48 -0.05
CA ASP A 33 -23.00 11.95 0.07
C ASP A 33 -22.73 12.99 -1.02
N LYS A 34 -23.04 14.25 -0.72
CA LYS A 34 -22.80 15.36 -1.64
C LYS A 34 -21.29 15.55 -1.80
N PRO A 35 -20.78 15.69 -3.03
CA PRO A 35 -19.36 15.94 -3.26
C PRO A 35 -18.92 17.25 -2.62
N PHE A 36 -17.66 17.27 -2.15
CA PHE A 36 -17.05 18.50 -1.64
C PHE A 36 -17.09 19.58 -2.72
N GLN A 37 -17.73 20.70 -2.40
CA GLN A 37 -17.94 21.81 -3.32
C GLN A 37 -16.73 22.75 -3.26
N CYS A 38 -16.01 22.85 -4.37
CA CYS A 38 -14.88 23.75 -4.53
C CYS A 38 -14.89 24.33 -5.95
N VAL A 39 -14.44 25.58 -6.08
CA VAL A 39 -14.31 26.26 -7.39
C VAL A 39 -13.13 25.70 -8.18
N HIS A 40 -12.13 25.14 -7.49
CA HIS A 40 -10.92 24.60 -8.11
C HIS A 40 -11.13 23.18 -8.65
N ALA A 41 -10.35 22.83 -9.66
CA ALA A 41 -10.40 21.50 -10.28
C ALA A 41 -10.07 20.41 -9.25
N LYS A 42 -10.78 19.27 -9.30
CA LYS A 42 -10.55 18.14 -8.40
C LYS A 42 -9.08 17.70 -8.45
N ASP A 43 -8.50 17.44 -7.28
CA ASP A 43 -7.09 17.07 -7.09
C ASP A 43 -6.06 18.18 -7.39
N SER A 44 -6.47 19.41 -7.73
CA SER A 44 -5.54 20.53 -7.81
C SER A 44 -4.99 20.87 -6.42
N ARG A 45 -3.83 21.53 -6.37
CA ARG A 45 -3.25 21.98 -5.09
C ARG A 45 -4.23 22.85 -4.30
N GLU A 46 -4.90 23.78 -4.98
CA GLU A 46 -5.88 24.70 -4.40
C GLU A 46 -7.11 23.95 -3.88
N TYR A 47 -7.55 22.90 -4.59
CA TYR A 47 -8.62 22.02 -4.16
C TYR A 47 -8.26 21.28 -2.86
N LEU A 48 -7.07 20.67 -2.80
CA LEU A 48 -6.59 19.97 -1.60
C LEU A 48 -6.42 20.92 -0.42
N MET A 49 -5.93 22.13 -0.67
CA MET A 49 -5.82 23.18 0.34
C MET A 49 -7.18 23.61 0.87
N ALA A 50 -8.15 23.85 -0.02
CA ALA A 50 -9.52 24.17 0.38
C ALA A 50 -10.16 23.04 1.20
N LEU A 51 -9.95 21.78 0.79
CA LEU A 51 -10.44 20.60 1.51
C LEU A 51 -9.84 20.51 2.93
N CYS A 52 -8.52 20.71 3.05
CA CYS A 52 -7.86 20.75 4.35
C CYS A 52 -8.39 21.91 5.22
N CYS A 53 -8.56 23.10 4.66
CA CYS A 53 -9.04 24.28 5.40
C CYS A 53 -10.53 24.20 5.80
N ASP A 54 -11.37 23.46 5.07
CA ASP A 54 -12.76 23.16 5.46
C ASP A 54 -12.84 22.33 6.75
N ILE A 55 -11.85 21.45 6.94
CA ILE A 55 -11.86 20.48 8.04
C ILE A 55 -10.99 20.94 9.20
N TYR A 56 -9.81 21.51 8.94
CA TYR A 56 -8.89 21.94 9.99
C TYR A 56 -9.25 23.32 10.55
N PRO A 57 -8.99 23.55 11.86
CA PRO A 57 -9.13 24.84 12.51
C PRO A 57 -8.38 25.97 11.79
N ALA A 58 -8.93 27.19 11.87
CA ALA A 58 -8.36 28.39 11.25
C ALA A 58 -6.90 28.66 11.66
N ALA A 59 -6.53 28.28 12.89
CA ALA A 59 -5.17 28.40 13.42
C ALA A 59 -4.12 27.64 12.57
N LEU A 60 -4.52 26.57 11.88
CA LEU A 60 -3.61 25.75 11.05
C LEU A 60 -3.54 26.20 9.59
N HIS A 61 -4.46 27.06 9.13
CA HIS A 61 -4.53 27.49 7.73
C HIS A 61 -3.24 28.12 7.20
N PRO A 62 -2.50 28.96 7.95
CA PRO A 62 -1.21 29.48 7.48
C PRO A 62 -0.19 28.38 7.20
N THR A 63 -0.15 27.35 8.04
CA THR A 63 0.76 26.21 7.88
C THR A 63 0.39 25.40 6.64
N ILE A 64 -0.90 25.11 6.45
CA ILE A 64 -1.41 24.34 5.30
C ILE A 64 -1.07 25.02 3.96
N LYS A 65 -1.13 26.36 3.90
CA LYS A 65 -0.82 27.13 2.68
C LYS A 65 0.61 26.95 2.19
N ILE A 66 1.56 26.74 3.10
CA ILE A 66 3.00 26.67 2.81
C ILE A 66 3.45 25.23 2.49
N MET A 67 2.65 24.23 2.83
CA MET A 67 2.99 22.80 2.63
C MET A 67 3.28 22.45 1.16
N SER A 68 4.19 21.52 0.93
CA SER A 68 4.45 20.90 -0.36
C SER A 68 3.23 20.11 -0.86
N ASN A 69 3.20 19.77 -2.16
CA ASN A 69 2.09 18.98 -2.73
C ASN A 69 1.96 17.58 -2.12
N TRP A 70 3.09 16.98 -1.72
CA TRP A 70 3.12 15.68 -1.05
C TRP A 70 2.50 15.76 0.34
N GLU A 71 2.98 16.67 1.18
CA GLU A 71 2.46 16.92 2.53
C GLU A 71 0.95 17.21 2.47
N LEU A 72 0.54 18.05 1.53
CA LEU A 72 -0.86 18.43 1.35
C LEU A 72 -1.75 17.24 0.98
N SER A 73 -1.28 16.32 0.15
CA SER A 73 -2.02 15.10 -0.19
C SER A 73 -2.18 14.14 0.97
N VAL A 74 -1.12 13.95 1.77
CA VAL A 74 -1.21 13.14 2.99
C VAL A 74 -2.20 13.79 3.97
N GLN A 75 -2.09 15.10 4.17
CA GLN A 75 -2.97 15.85 5.06
C GLN A 75 -4.42 15.91 4.58
N ALA A 76 -4.67 15.94 3.27
CA ALA A 76 -6.01 15.88 2.70
C ALA A 76 -6.68 14.52 2.93
N LEU A 77 -5.93 13.43 2.82
CA LEU A 77 -6.44 12.11 3.18
C LEU A 77 -6.69 12.02 4.70
N PHE A 78 -5.76 12.52 5.51
CA PHE A 78 -5.87 12.48 6.96
C PHE A 78 -7.02 13.34 7.50
N SER A 79 -7.25 14.52 6.92
CA SER A 79 -8.35 15.40 7.31
C SER A 79 -9.71 14.73 7.06
N LEU A 80 -9.87 13.98 5.97
CA LEU A 80 -11.08 13.21 5.69
C LEU A 80 -11.33 12.13 6.76
N PHE A 81 -10.26 11.49 7.26
CA PHE A 81 -10.39 10.61 8.42
C PHE A 81 -10.89 11.37 9.64
N LEU A 82 -10.29 12.51 9.98
CA LEU A 82 -10.73 13.32 11.11
C LEU A 82 -12.18 13.80 10.98
N LYS A 83 -12.59 14.22 9.79
CA LYS A 83 -13.99 14.63 9.50
C LYS A 83 -14.98 13.52 9.80
N ASN A 84 -14.70 12.30 9.33
CA ASN A 84 -15.63 11.18 9.45
C ASN A 84 -15.59 10.51 10.83
N PHE A 85 -14.41 10.44 11.43
CA PHE A 85 -14.14 9.59 12.59
C PHE A 85 -13.90 10.34 13.89
N VAL A 86 -13.54 11.63 13.86
CA VAL A 86 -13.31 12.44 15.06
C VAL A 86 -14.42 13.48 15.21
N LYS A 87 -14.62 14.35 14.21
CA LYS A 87 -15.65 15.41 14.26
C LYS A 87 -17.09 14.88 14.38
N SER A 88 -17.35 13.64 13.95
CA SER A 88 -18.67 13.01 14.09
C SER A 88 -19.11 12.76 15.54
N TRP A 89 -18.19 12.89 16.50
CA TRP A 89 -18.50 12.85 17.92
C TRP A 89 -17.85 13.98 18.72
N TYR A 90 -16.68 14.47 18.32
CA TYR A 90 -15.99 15.60 18.94
C TYR A 90 -16.50 16.93 18.35
N GLY A 91 -17.28 17.68 19.13
CA GLY A 91 -18.03 18.86 18.68
C GLY A 91 -19.53 18.61 18.66
N ASP A 92 -19.99 17.59 17.91
CA ASP A 92 -21.42 17.30 17.76
C ASP A 92 -22.02 16.53 18.96
N LYS A 93 -21.37 15.43 19.37
CA LYS A 93 -21.89 14.56 20.45
C LYS A 93 -21.31 14.90 21.80
N ILE A 94 -20.03 15.26 21.82
CA ILE A 94 -19.34 15.89 22.93
C ILE A 94 -19.32 17.38 22.57
N PRO A 95 -20.26 18.18 23.08
CA PRO A 95 -20.35 19.60 22.76
C PRO A 95 -19.13 20.31 23.32
N THR A 96 -18.16 20.54 22.44
CA THR A 96 -16.93 21.29 22.73
C THR A 96 -16.60 22.16 21.53
N THR A 97 -16.14 23.36 21.81
CA THR A 97 -15.58 24.29 20.81
C THR A 97 -14.06 24.23 20.77
N ASP A 98 -13.46 23.36 21.58
CA ASP A 98 -12.01 23.25 21.69
C ASP A 98 -11.44 22.45 20.52
N ASP A 99 -10.54 23.09 19.78
CA ASP A 99 -9.86 22.52 18.62
C ASP A 99 -8.55 21.78 18.97
N GLU A 100 -8.16 21.74 20.25
CA GLU A 100 -6.88 21.20 20.72
C GLU A 100 -6.60 19.77 20.23
N LEU A 101 -7.58 18.86 20.35
CA LEU A 101 -7.42 17.47 19.90
C LEU A 101 -7.12 17.40 18.40
N ILE A 102 -7.82 18.19 17.58
CA ILE A 102 -7.63 18.21 16.12
C ILE A 102 -6.25 18.77 15.78
N VAL A 103 -5.80 19.81 16.50
CA VAL A 103 -4.46 20.39 16.36
C VAL A 103 -3.38 19.36 16.71
N ILE A 104 -3.54 18.61 17.81
CA ILE A 104 -2.59 17.55 18.22
C ILE A 104 -2.51 16.46 17.14
N LEU A 105 -3.65 16.00 16.62
CA LEU A 105 -3.68 14.96 15.58
C LEU A 105 -3.05 15.45 14.26
N PHE A 106 -3.28 16.70 13.88
CA PHE A 106 -2.60 17.32 12.73
C PHE A 106 -1.09 17.38 12.94
N GLN A 107 -0.64 17.82 14.12
CA GLN A 107 0.78 17.88 14.47
C GLN A 107 1.43 16.48 14.47
N LEU A 108 0.74 15.46 14.96
CA LEU A 108 1.20 14.07 14.88
C LEU A 108 1.43 13.65 13.43
N CYS A 109 0.44 13.84 12.57
CA CYS A 109 0.56 13.53 11.15
C CYS A 109 1.73 14.29 10.50
N ASN A 110 1.88 15.59 10.82
CA ASN A 110 2.96 16.41 10.29
C ASN A 110 4.35 15.95 10.78
N ARG A 111 4.47 15.52 12.05
CA ARG A 111 5.71 14.92 12.57
C ARG A 111 6.05 13.63 11.83
N LEU A 112 5.06 12.77 11.57
CA LEU A 112 5.27 11.53 10.81
C LEU A 112 5.70 11.82 9.38
N ILE A 113 5.11 12.80 8.70
CA ILE A 113 5.52 13.19 7.34
C ILE A 113 6.96 13.70 7.35
N LYS A 114 7.29 14.63 8.25
CA LYS A 114 8.66 15.15 8.38
C LYS A 114 9.66 14.07 8.74
N HIS A 115 9.26 13.10 9.56
CA HIS A 115 10.10 11.96 9.91
C HIS A 115 10.39 11.12 8.67
N ILE A 116 9.37 10.78 7.87
CA ILE A 116 9.53 10.08 6.59
C ILE A 116 10.45 10.86 5.64
N ASP A 117 10.27 12.18 5.52
CA ASP A 117 11.08 13.02 4.61
C ASP A 117 12.54 13.20 5.09
N SER A 118 12.77 13.21 6.41
CA SER A 118 14.11 13.38 7.00
C SER A 118 14.85 12.07 7.21
N SER A 119 14.14 10.94 7.28
CA SER A 119 14.73 9.62 7.47
C SER A 119 15.50 9.17 6.22
N THR A 120 16.75 8.75 6.41
CA THR A 120 17.52 8.05 5.37
C THR A 120 17.01 6.62 5.27
N VAL A 121 15.80 6.45 4.74
CA VAL A 121 15.18 5.15 4.59
C VAL A 121 15.97 4.35 3.56
N ASP A 122 16.44 3.17 3.95
CA ASP A 122 17.02 2.21 3.01
C ASP A 122 15.91 1.53 2.19
N TRP A 123 15.42 2.25 1.19
CA TRP A 123 14.37 1.77 0.30
C TRP A 123 14.77 0.52 -0.49
N LEU A 124 16.08 0.30 -0.71
CA LEU A 124 16.57 -0.92 -1.32
C LEU A 124 16.28 -2.11 -0.41
N GLN A 125 16.63 -2.02 0.87
CA GLN A 125 16.35 -3.07 1.83
C GLN A 125 14.84 -3.30 1.99
N ILE A 126 14.05 -2.23 2.11
CA ILE A 126 12.59 -2.37 2.27
C ILE A 126 11.95 -3.04 1.06
N LEU A 127 12.19 -2.51 -0.14
CA LEU A 127 11.49 -2.92 -1.36
C LEU A 127 12.05 -4.23 -1.93
N CYS A 128 13.35 -4.50 -1.76
CA CYS A 128 14.01 -5.66 -2.35
C CYS A 128 14.33 -6.77 -1.34
N SER A 129 14.17 -6.56 -0.03
CA SER A 129 14.37 -7.62 0.96
C SER A 129 13.14 -7.81 1.86
N ASP A 130 12.75 -6.78 2.62
CA ASP A 130 11.76 -6.94 3.69
C ASP A 130 10.34 -7.22 3.16
N ILE A 131 9.86 -6.42 2.20
CA ILE A 131 8.54 -6.64 1.57
C ILE A 131 8.51 -7.99 0.85
N PRO A 132 9.47 -8.34 -0.04
CA PRO A 132 9.51 -9.66 -0.66
C PRO A 132 9.53 -10.82 0.34
N PHE A 133 10.23 -10.67 1.48
CA PHE A 133 10.25 -11.68 2.54
C PHE A 133 8.86 -11.92 3.14
N VAL A 134 8.16 -10.84 3.49
CA VAL A 134 6.79 -10.92 4.03
C VAL A 134 5.84 -11.55 3.01
N LEU A 135 5.93 -11.12 1.75
CA LEU A 135 5.10 -11.64 0.67
C LEU A 135 5.38 -13.11 0.37
N ASP A 136 6.65 -13.55 0.35
CA ASP A 136 7.01 -14.96 0.14
C ASP A 136 6.42 -15.87 1.21
N ARG A 137 6.58 -15.48 2.48
CA ARG A 137 6.02 -16.24 3.60
C ARG A 137 4.50 -16.29 3.51
N HIS A 138 3.86 -15.17 3.18
CA HIS A 138 2.42 -15.12 3.03
C HIS A 138 1.92 -15.96 1.87
N PHE A 139 2.57 -15.87 0.72
CA PHE A 139 2.21 -16.66 -0.45
C PHE A 139 2.32 -18.17 -0.16
N LYS A 140 3.39 -18.63 0.49
CA LYS A 140 3.55 -20.05 0.85
C LYS A 140 2.45 -20.54 1.79
N ILE A 141 2.10 -19.74 2.80
CA ILE A 141 1.04 -20.09 3.75
C ILE A 141 -0.32 -20.06 3.04
N MET A 142 -0.62 -19.03 2.25
CA MET A 142 -1.87 -18.94 1.49
C MET A 142 -2.03 -20.06 0.48
N SER A 143 -0.97 -20.44 -0.22
CA SER A 143 -0.99 -21.58 -1.14
C SER A 143 -1.37 -22.87 -0.42
N ARG A 144 -0.86 -23.08 0.80
CA ARG A 144 -1.24 -24.21 1.63
C ARG A 144 -2.69 -24.11 2.10
N VAL A 145 -3.13 -22.94 2.54
CA VAL A 145 -4.52 -22.68 2.98
C VAL A 145 -5.52 -22.97 1.86
N VAL A 146 -5.23 -22.55 0.63
CA VAL A 146 -6.10 -22.82 -0.52
C VAL A 146 -6.08 -24.31 -0.88
N HIS A 147 -4.91 -24.95 -0.86
CA HIS A 147 -4.79 -26.35 -1.26
C HIS A 147 -5.41 -27.33 -0.25
N GLU A 148 -5.26 -27.05 1.04
CA GLU A 148 -5.77 -27.88 2.15
C GLU A 148 -7.14 -27.39 2.67
N ASP A 149 -7.73 -26.37 2.04
CA ASP A 149 -9.01 -25.73 2.43
C ASP A 149 -9.07 -25.31 3.91
N LEU A 150 -7.99 -24.71 4.41
CA LEU A 150 -7.84 -24.37 5.83
C LEU A 150 -8.63 -23.12 6.22
N ASN A 151 -9.02 -23.06 7.50
CA ASN A 151 -9.72 -21.90 8.04
C ASN A 151 -8.75 -20.82 8.57
N TYR A 152 -9.29 -19.69 9.02
CA TYR A 152 -8.47 -18.59 9.56
C TYR A 152 -7.68 -18.96 10.82
N SER A 153 -8.20 -19.81 11.69
CA SER A 153 -7.48 -20.23 12.90
C SER A 153 -6.25 -21.09 12.54
N ASP A 154 -6.37 -21.97 11.55
CA ASP A 154 -5.26 -22.77 11.03
C ASP A 154 -4.21 -21.87 10.36
N PHE A 155 -4.65 -20.87 9.59
CA PHE A 155 -3.77 -19.84 9.03
C PHE A 155 -2.96 -19.14 10.11
N LEU A 156 -3.58 -18.75 11.24
CA LEU A 156 -2.86 -18.11 12.35
C LEU A 156 -1.85 -19.06 13.01
N GLN A 157 -2.17 -20.36 13.11
CA GLN A 157 -1.25 -21.37 13.61
C GLN A 157 -0.05 -21.56 12.67
N LEU A 158 -0.26 -21.62 11.35
CA LEU A 158 0.82 -21.66 10.36
C LEU A 158 1.74 -20.43 10.45
N TYR A 159 1.18 -19.29 10.85
CA TYR A 159 1.93 -18.08 11.12
C TYR A 159 2.64 -18.04 12.48
N LEU A 160 2.33 -18.97 13.38
CA LEU A 160 2.72 -18.94 14.80
C LEU A 160 2.35 -17.60 15.45
N TYR A 161 1.17 -17.09 15.09
CA TYR A 161 0.76 -15.75 15.45
C TYR A 161 0.35 -15.62 16.92
N LYS A 162 0.76 -14.53 17.56
CA LYS A 162 0.56 -14.26 18.99
C LYS A 162 -0.41 -13.11 19.29
N ASN A 163 -1.38 -12.84 18.42
CA ASN A 163 -2.40 -11.79 18.62
C ASN A 163 -1.82 -10.37 18.85
N GLN A 164 -0.78 -10.00 18.09
CA GLN A 164 -0.05 -8.74 18.27
C GLN A 164 -0.60 -7.56 17.44
N TYR A 165 -1.34 -7.82 16.37
CA TYR A 165 -1.97 -6.80 15.52
C TYR A 165 -3.41 -6.51 15.96
N PRO A 166 -3.84 -5.24 15.85
CA PRO A 166 -3.07 -4.08 15.38
C PRO A 166 -2.19 -3.42 16.48
N GLY A 167 -2.14 -3.99 17.69
CA GLY A 167 -1.53 -3.36 18.87
C GLY A 167 -0.12 -2.82 18.67
N CYS A 168 0.79 -3.55 18.02
CA CYS A 168 2.16 -3.08 17.80
C CYS A 168 2.24 -1.84 16.88
N ILE A 169 1.39 -1.77 15.85
CA ILE A 169 1.30 -0.62 14.92
C ILE A 169 0.81 0.61 15.69
N VAL A 170 -0.25 0.42 16.47
CA VAL A 170 -0.86 1.47 17.28
C VAL A 170 0.13 2.01 18.30
N GLN A 171 0.87 1.13 18.96
CA GLN A 171 1.90 1.50 19.92
C GLN A 171 2.96 2.41 19.28
N LYS A 172 3.48 2.05 18.09
CA LYS A 172 4.46 2.87 17.37
C LYS A 172 3.91 4.22 16.92
N LEU A 173 2.68 4.24 16.39
CA LEU A 173 2.05 5.49 15.94
C LEU A 173 1.72 6.45 17.09
N THR A 174 1.44 5.92 18.28
CA THR A 174 1.08 6.71 19.47
C THR A 174 2.26 7.02 20.38
N GLU A 175 3.43 6.43 20.13
CA GLU A 175 4.66 6.68 20.89
C GLU A 175 5.01 8.17 21.02
N PRO A 176 4.91 9.01 19.96
CA PRO A 176 5.18 10.44 20.08
C PRO A 176 4.19 11.23 20.95
N LEU A 177 3.03 10.63 21.28
CA LEU A 177 1.98 11.21 22.13
C LEU A 177 1.91 10.53 23.50
N ARG A 178 2.90 9.69 23.83
CA ARG A 178 2.88 8.91 25.06
C ARG A 178 3.15 9.82 26.26
N ASN A 179 2.16 9.92 27.12
CA ASN A 179 2.22 10.59 28.42
C ASN A 179 2.03 9.58 29.55
N GLU A 180 2.22 10.01 30.80
CA GLU A 180 1.99 9.17 31.99
C GLU A 180 0.52 8.78 32.21
N SER A 181 -0.42 9.49 31.56
CA SER A 181 -1.85 9.23 31.68
C SER A 181 -2.27 7.92 30.99
N ARG A 182 -2.65 6.93 31.81
CA ARG A 182 -3.21 5.65 31.33
C ARG A 182 -4.51 5.83 30.54
N LEU A 183 -5.33 6.82 30.90
CA LEU A 183 -6.58 7.12 30.19
C LEU A 183 -6.29 7.62 28.77
N GLN A 184 -5.36 8.55 28.63
CA GLN A 184 -4.96 9.07 27.33
C GLN A 184 -4.39 7.96 26.44
N GLN A 185 -3.52 7.11 26.98
CA GLN A 185 -2.96 5.98 26.23
C GLN A 185 -4.05 5.01 25.74
N THR A 186 -5.00 4.65 26.62
CA THR A 186 -6.11 3.76 26.27
C THR A 186 -7.02 4.40 25.22
N PHE A 187 -7.32 5.69 25.37
CA PHE A 187 -8.10 6.45 24.41
C PHE A 187 -7.41 6.53 23.03
N LEU A 188 -6.14 6.90 22.98
CA LEU A 188 -5.36 6.97 21.73
C LEU A 188 -5.25 5.60 21.08
N SER A 189 -5.04 4.54 21.86
CA SER A 189 -5.00 3.19 21.32
C SER A 189 -6.34 2.75 20.73
N GLY A 190 -7.46 3.05 21.38
CA GLY A 190 -8.79 2.77 20.84
C GLY A 190 -9.12 3.63 19.60
N LEU A 191 -8.73 4.90 19.60
CA LEU A 191 -8.96 5.81 18.48
C LEU A 191 -8.15 5.38 17.24
N VAL A 192 -6.84 5.19 17.40
CA VAL A 192 -5.95 4.85 16.29
C VAL A 192 -6.13 3.40 15.87
N GLY A 193 -6.24 2.47 16.82
CA GLY A 193 -6.38 1.04 16.56
C GLY A 193 -7.77 0.66 16.09
N ASP A 194 -8.74 0.72 17.00
CA ASP A 194 -10.07 0.13 16.79
C ASP A 194 -10.94 0.97 15.83
N LEU A 195 -10.73 2.28 15.79
CA LEU A 195 -11.62 3.18 15.07
C LEU A 195 -11.05 3.62 13.71
N LEU A 196 -9.77 3.99 13.65
CA LEU A 196 -9.12 4.39 12.40
C LEU A 196 -8.54 3.19 11.65
N PHE A 197 -7.54 2.52 12.24
CA PHE A 197 -6.78 1.49 11.55
C PHE A 197 -7.63 0.26 11.22
N ASP A 198 -8.45 -0.22 12.15
CA ASP A 198 -9.32 -1.38 11.93
C ASP A 198 -10.30 -1.14 10.77
N LYS A 199 -10.96 0.03 10.74
CA LYS A 199 -11.91 0.39 9.69
C LYS A 199 -11.25 0.54 8.33
N VAL A 200 -10.07 1.17 8.27
CA VAL A 200 -9.30 1.31 7.03
C VAL A 200 -8.79 -0.05 6.55
N ALA A 201 -8.16 -0.82 7.42
CA ALA A 201 -7.59 -2.11 7.09
C ALA A 201 -8.66 -3.09 6.62
N ASN A 202 -9.82 -3.15 7.30
CA ASN A 202 -10.94 -3.99 6.86
C ASN A 202 -11.44 -3.60 5.46
N LYS A 203 -11.56 -2.29 5.17
CA LYS A 203 -11.99 -1.84 3.84
C LYS A 203 -10.96 -2.17 2.76
N VAL A 204 -9.69 -1.83 2.97
CA VAL A 204 -8.64 -2.08 1.96
C VAL A 204 -8.41 -3.58 1.77
N ALA A 205 -8.60 -4.40 2.81
CA ALA A 205 -8.47 -5.86 2.75
C ALA A 205 -9.63 -6.55 2.01
N ALA A 206 -10.74 -5.85 1.76
CA ALA A 206 -11.91 -6.43 1.11
C ALA A 206 -11.54 -6.94 -0.29
N PRO A 207 -11.84 -8.21 -0.64
CA PRO A 207 -11.44 -8.79 -1.92
C PRO A 207 -11.83 -7.94 -3.13
N VAL A 208 -13.04 -7.39 -3.14
CA VAL A 208 -13.54 -6.54 -4.23
C VAL A 208 -12.63 -5.32 -4.47
N ILE A 209 -12.17 -4.68 -3.40
CA ILE A 209 -11.28 -3.52 -3.50
C ILE A 209 -9.91 -3.95 -4.02
N LEU A 210 -9.37 -5.08 -3.54
CA LEU A 210 -8.12 -5.63 -4.04
C LEU A 210 -8.21 -6.00 -5.53
N LEU A 211 -9.31 -6.62 -5.96
CA LEU A 211 -9.58 -6.95 -7.36
C LEU A 211 -9.66 -5.70 -8.23
N ASP A 212 -10.36 -4.65 -7.78
CA ASP A 212 -10.43 -3.38 -8.51
C ASP A 212 -9.05 -2.71 -8.63
N ILE A 213 -8.24 -2.74 -7.57
CA ILE A 213 -6.86 -2.22 -7.59
C ILE A 213 -6.02 -2.99 -8.61
N ILE A 214 -6.10 -4.32 -8.60
CA ILE A 214 -5.37 -5.18 -9.55
C ILE A 214 -5.84 -4.89 -10.97
N GLN A 215 -7.16 -4.82 -11.20
CA GLN A 215 -7.72 -4.58 -12.53
C GLN A 215 -7.31 -3.20 -13.05
N SER A 216 -7.45 -2.14 -12.24
CA SER A 216 -7.02 -0.79 -12.61
C SER A 216 -5.52 -0.73 -12.95
N THR A 217 -4.70 -1.47 -12.19
CA THR A 217 -3.26 -1.56 -12.46
C THR A 217 -2.98 -2.28 -13.78
N CYS A 218 -3.67 -3.39 -14.04
CA CYS A 218 -3.56 -4.12 -15.31
C CYS A 218 -4.00 -3.24 -16.49
N ASP A 219 -5.12 -2.55 -16.38
CA ASP A 219 -5.66 -1.67 -17.42
C ASP A 219 -4.66 -0.54 -17.75
N LYS A 220 -4.03 0.07 -16.73
CA LYS A 220 -2.95 1.06 -16.93
C LYS A 220 -1.77 0.47 -17.69
N LEU A 221 -1.28 -0.71 -17.29
CA LEU A 221 -0.17 -1.39 -17.96
C LEU A 221 -0.51 -1.81 -19.40
N LEU A 222 -1.78 -2.13 -19.68
CA LEU A 222 -2.25 -2.42 -21.03
C LEU A 222 -2.32 -1.14 -21.89
N GLN A 223 -2.75 -0.01 -21.32
CA GLN A 223 -2.90 1.27 -22.02
C GLN A 223 -1.59 2.05 -22.26
N GLU A 224 -0.57 1.89 -21.41
CA GLU A 224 0.66 2.72 -21.40
C GLU A 224 1.45 2.72 -22.74
N ASN A 225 1.19 1.77 -23.64
CA ASN A 225 1.86 1.71 -24.96
C ASN A 225 1.04 2.25 -26.14
N GLY A 226 -0.25 2.58 -25.97
CA GLY A 226 -1.08 3.14 -27.06
C GLY A 226 -0.72 4.56 -27.47
N LYS A 227 0.19 5.22 -26.74
CA LYS A 227 0.69 6.58 -27.03
C LYS A 227 2.09 6.61 -27.66
N THR A 228 2.67 5.45 -27.99
CA THR A 228 3.89 5.44 -28.82
C THR A 228 3.44 5.64 -30.26
N GLN A 229 3.69 6.83 -30.82
CA GLN A 229 3.48 7.10 -32.23
C GLN A 229 4.04 5.93 -33.06
N GLU A 230 3.16 5.24 -33.77
CA GLU A 230 3.56 4.30 -34.81
C GLU A 230 4.30 5.11 -35.88
N ILE A 231 5.63 5.08 -35.84
CA ILE A 231 6.43 5.44 -37.00
C ILE A 231 6.13 4.35 -38.04
N PRO A 232 5.64 4.70 -39.25
CA PRO A 232 5.19 3.72 -40.22
C PRO A 232 6.31 2.71 -40.54
N ALA A 233 5.97 1.44 -40.44
CA ALA A 233 6.89 0.30 -40.52
C ALA A 233 7.48 0.04 -41.92
N SER A 234 7.36 0.98 -42.87
CA SER A 234 7.79 0.81 -44.25
C SER A 234 9.12 1.51 -44.61
N SER A 235 9.84 2.14 -43.67
CA SER A 235 11.10 2.83 -44.00
C SER A 235 12.15 2.89 -42.88
N LEU A 236 12.35 1.81 -42.12
CA LEU A 236 13.41 1.78 -41.09
C LEU A 236 14.42 0.65 -41.37
N THR A 237 15.57 1.05 -41.94
CA THR A 237 16.76 0.23 -42.14
C THR A 237 17.32 -0.27 -40.80
N LEU A 238 17.92 -1.47 -40.80
CA LEU A 238 18.51 -2.14 -39.62
C LEU A 238 19.43 -1.25 -38.76
N ILE A 239 20.03 -0.22 -39.36
CA ILE A 239 20.94 0.76 -38.74
C ILE A 239 20.20 1.69 -37.74
N THR A 240 18.93 2.02 -37.99
CA THR A 240 18.14 2.87 -37.07
C THR A 240 17.68 2.11 -35.81
N ARG A 241 17.56 0.78 -35.87
CA ARG A 241 17.27 -0.06 -34.69
C ARG A 241 18.48 -0.18 -33.77
N SER A 242 19.70 -0.25 -34.31
CA SER A 242 20.92 -0.27 -33.49
C SER A 242 21.20 1.10 -32.87
N GLU A 243 20.94 2.21 -33.56
CA GLU A 243 21.03 3.56 -32.97
C GLU A 243 20.08 3.78 -31.79
N LEU A 244 18.83 3.28 -31.87
CA LEU A 244 17.85 3.42 -30.79
C LEU A 244 18.19 2.53 -29.58
N LEU A 245 18.82 1.38 -29.82
CA LEU A 245 19.41 0.53 -28.77
C LEU A 245 20.69 1.13 -28.19
N LEU A 246 21.53 1.80 -29.00
CA LEU A 246 22.72 2.52 -28.56
C LEU A 246 22.38 3.80 -27.78
N ARG A 247 21.27 4.46 -28.10
CA ARG A 247 20.77 5.63 -27.34
C ARG A 247 20.16 5.22 -25.99
N LYS A 248 19.64 3.99 -25.87
CA LYS A 248 19.33 3.35 -24.58
C LYS A 248 20.59 2.78 -23.91
N GLY A 249 21.59 2.41 -24.70
CA GLY A 249 22.90 1.93 -24.28
C GLY A 249 23.85 3.03 -23.80
N SER A 250 23.67 4.30 -24.16
CA SER A 250 24.52 5.40 -23.67
C SER A 250 24.34 5.65 -22.17
N HIS A 251 23.14 5.42 -21.65
CA HIS A 251 22.90 5.34 -20.21
C HIS A 251 23.63 4.15 -19.61
N PHE A 252 23.58 2.97 -20.25
CA PHE A 252 24.35 1.80 -19.81
C PHE A 252 25.86 2.02 -19.84
N VAL A 253 26.39 2.71 -20.85
CA VAL A 253 27.81 3.08 -20.98
C VAL A 253 28.19 4.10 -19.91
N SER A 254 27.36 5.09 -19.59
CA SER A 254 27.62 6.00 -18.45
C SER A 254 27.51 5.30 -17.08
N TYR A 255 26.63 4.30 -16.94
CA TYR A 255 26.61 3.42 -15.75
C TYR A 255 27.85 2.54 -15.65
N LEU A 256 28.35 2.01 -16.76
CA LEU A 256 29.63 1.29 -16.80
C LEU A 256 30.78 2.23 -16.46
N THR A 257 30.83 3.43 -17.06
CA THR A 257 31.87 4.42 -16.76
C THR A 257 31.86 4.84 -15.29
N SER A 258 30.70 4.99 -14.65
CA SER A 258 30.63 5.28 -13.19
C SER A 258 31.01 4.08 -12.32
N ALA A 259 30.69 2.85 -12.73
CA ALA A 259 31.13 1.63 -12.04
C ALA A 259 32.66 1.43 -12.12
N PHE A 260 33.29 1.78 -13.24
CA PHE A 260 34.74 1.70 -13.45
C PHE A 260 35.52 2.95 -13.00
N SER A 261 34.86 4.11 -12.83
CA SER A 261 35.46 5.38 -12.41
C SER A 261 35.47 5.60 -10.89
N SER A 262 35.01 4.62 -10.09
CA SER A 262 34.99 4.77 -8.63
C SER A 262 36.41 4.73 -8.02
N LYS A 263 37.11 5.88 -8.08
CA LYS A 263 37.86 6.34 -6.92
C LYS A 263 36.88 6.37 -5.76
N THR A 264 37.09 5.47 -4.81
CA THR A 264 36.68 5.48 -3.42
C THR A 264 35.90 6.72 -2.97
N SER A 265 34.65 6.84 -3.38
CA SER A 265 33.66 7.63 -2.65
C SER A 265 33.06 6.68 -1.65
N GLN A 266 33.67 6.64 -0.46
CA GLN A 266 32.99 6.23 0.75
C GLN A 266 31.76 7.13 0.88
N SER A 267 30.62 6.71 0.33
CA SER A 267 29.34 7.12 0.89
C SER A 267 29.27 6.46 2.25
N THR A 268 29.70 7.23 3.24
CA THR A 268 29.45 7.05 4.65
C THR A 268 27.95 6.80 4.88
N LEU A 269 27.57 5.54 4.96
CA LEU A 269 26.37 5.08 5.67
C LEU A 269 26.85 4.02 6.65
N HIS A 270 26.64 4.31 7.93
CA HIS A 270 27.10 3.59 9.11
C HIS A 270 27.10 2.05 8.96
N GLY A 271 28.25 1.43 9.25
CA GLY A 271 28.39 0.21 10.06
C GLY A 271 27.72 -1.11 9.65
N ASN A 272 26.80 -1.12 8.69
CA ASN A 272 26.03 -2.30 8.32
C ASN A 272 26.62 -2.93 7.06
N GLN A 273 26.93 -4.22 7.17
CA GLN A 273 27.41 -5.07 6.09
C GLN A 273 26.54 -4.88 4.85
N HIS A 274 27.12 -4.34 3.77
CA HIS A 274 26.39 -4.13 2.53
C HIS A 274 26.02 -5.50 1.95
N ILE A 275 24.73 -5.87 2.01
CA ILE A 275 24.25 -7.13 1.46
C ILE A 275 24.51 -7.09 -0.06
N PRO A 276 25.23 -8.07 -0.63
CA PRO A 276 25.44 -8.08 -2.07
C PRO A 276 24.09 -8.18 -2.78
N CYS A 277 23.95 -7.49 -3.91
CA CYS A 277 22.71 -7.39 -4.66
C CYS A 277 22.09 -8.76 -4.95
N ALA A 278 22.91 -9.75 -5.30
CA ALA A 278 22.43 -11.08 -5.66
C ALA A 278 21.81 -11.84 -4.47
N HIS A 279 22.05 -11.38 -3.23
CA HIS A 279 21.47 -11.92 -2.01
C HIS A 279 20.24 -11.18 -1.52
N LEU A 280 19.80 -10.12 -2.22
CA LEU A 280 18.52 -9.47 -1.93
C LEU A 280 17.37 -10.50 -2.00
N TYR A 281 16.46 -10.44 -1.03
CA TYR A 281 15.43 -11.47 -0.89
C TYR A 281 14.46 -11.48 -2.08
N LEU A 282 14.35 -10.39 -2.84
CA LEU A 282 13.57 -10.26 -4.07
C LEU A 282 13.85 -11.41 -5.04
N PHE A 283 15.11 -11.81 -5.21
CA PHE A 283 15.45 -12.91 -6.12
C PHE A 283 14.97 -14.26 -5.59
N THR A 284 15.06 -14.47 -4.28
CA THR A 284 14.52 -15.66 -3.61
C THR A 284 13.00 -15.70 -3.68
N PHE A 285 12.34 -14.57 -3.48
CA PHE A 285 10.90 -14.43 -3.62
C PHE A 285 10.44 -14.74 -5.05
N ILE A 286 11.08 -14.14 -6.07
CA ILE A 286 10.78 -14.42 -7.49
C ILE A 286 11.00 -15.90 -7.81
N LYS A 287 12.09 -16.49 -7.31
CA LYS A 287 12.35 -17.93 -7.47
C LYS A 287 11.19 -18.76 -6.93
N ASN A 288 10.76 -18.49 -5.70
CA ASN A 288 9.75 -19.28 -4.99
C ASN A 288 8.36 -19.10 -5.58
N ILE A 289 7.94 -17.87 -5.86
CA ILE A 289 6.59 -17.57 -6.37
C ILE A 289 6.38 -18.15 -7.78
N LEU A 290 7.44 -18.19 -8.60
CA LEU A 290 7.40 -18.75 -9.95
C LEU A 290 7.79 -20.22 -10.02
N LEU A 291 8.25 -20.82 -8.90
CA LEU A 291 8.77 -22.18 -8.84
C LEU A 291 9.81 -22.45 -9.96
N LEU A 292 10.73 -21.50 -10.16
CA LEU A 292 11.66 -21.51 -11.31
C LEU A 292 12.55 -22.76 -11.33
N ASP A 293 12.90 -23.28 -10.16
CA ASP A 293 13.69 -24.51 -10.01
C ASP A 293 12.97 -25.74 -10.59
N ARG A 294 11.66 -25.83 -10.42
CA ARG A 294 10.84 -26.93 -10.95
C ARG A 294 10.41 -26.70 -12.39
N ARG A 295 9.98 -25.48 -12.74
CA ARG A 295 9.37 -25.19 -14.05
C ARG A 295 10.38 -24.87 -15.14
N LYS A 296 11.48 -24.21 -14.79
CA LYS A 296 12.52 -23.75 -15.74
C LYS A 296 13.91 -23.95 -15.12
N PRO A 297 14.33 -25.21 -14.86
CA PRO A 297 15.59 -25.51 -14.20
C PRO A 297 16.80 -24.91 -14.92
N VAL A 298 16.79 -24.86 -16.25
CA VAL A 298 17.87 -24.23 -17.05
C VAL A 298 17.97 -22.72 -16.78
N LEU A 299 16.83 -22.01 -16.78
CA LEU A 299 16.81 -20.57 -16.46
C LEU A 299 17.27 -20.33 -15.03
N TYR A 300 16.83 -21.18 -14.09
CA TYR A 300 17.27 -21.12 -12.70
C TYR A 300 18.78 -21.29 -12.57
N SER A 301 19.37 -22.30 -13.24
CA SER A 301 20.82 -22.51 -13.27
C SER A 301 21.57 -21.34 -13.89
N LEU A 302 21.05 -20.74 -14.98
CA LEU A 302 21.63 -19.53 -15.58
C LEU A 302 21.59 -18.34 -14.62
N LEU A 303 20.47 -18.11 -13.93
CA LEU A 303 20.37 -17.05 -12.92
C LEU A 303 21.32 -17.30 -11.76
N LYS A 304 21.52 -18.56 -11.34
CA LYS A 304 22.50 -18.92 -10.30
C LYS A 304 23.94 -18.73 -10.75
N LEU A 305 24.25 -19.01 -12.01
CA LEU A 305 25.55 -18.69 -12.59
C LEU A 305 25.78 -17.18 -12.61
N CYS A 306 24.78 -16.39 -13.05
CA CYS A 306 24.84 -14.93 -13.00
C CYS A 306 25.00 -14.39 -11.58
N GLN A 307 24.32 -14.98 -10.59
CA GLN A 307 24.53 -14.64 -9.19
C GLN A 307 25.98 -14.91 -8.77
N SER A 308 26.50 -16.10 -9.05
CA SER A 308 27.88 -16.45 -8.71
C SER A 308 28.92 -15.54 -9.39
N THR A 309 28.68 -15.10 -10.63
CA THR A 309 29.58 -14.17 -11.33
C THR A 309 29.52 -12.77 -10.73
N VAL A 310 28.33 -12.29 -10.35
CA VAL A 310 28.17 -11.01 -9.63
C VAL A 310 28.84 -11.05 -8.26
N ASP A 311 28.70 -12.15 -7.51
CA ASP A 311 29.32 -12.32 -6.20
C ASP A 311 30.85 -12.39 -6.28
N SER A 312 31.38 -12.94 -7.39
CA SER A 312 32.84 -13.04 -7.61
C SER A 312 33.47 -11.72 -8.07
N TYR A 313 32.68 -10.75 -8.53
CA TYR A 313 33.19 -9.51 -9.14
C TYR A 313 32.52 -8.25 -8.58
N ASN A 314 33.15 -7.68 -7.55
CA ASN A 314 32.66 -6.50 -6.80
C ASN A 314 32.17 -5.33 -7.68
N PRO A 315 32.82 -4.95 -8.79
CA PRO A 315 32.32 -3.84 -9.62
C PRO A 315 30.94 -4.12 -10.25
N LEU A 316 30.64 -5.38 -10.61
CA LEU A 316 29.32 -5.76 -11.11
C LEU A 316 28.26 -5.70 -10.00
N ASN A 317 28.61 -6.13 -8.79
CA ASN A 317 27.72 -5.99 -7.63
C ASN A 317 27.38 -4.51 -7.36
N HIS A 318 28.38 -3.63 -7.34
CA HIS A 318 28.19 -2.19 -7.16
C HIS A 318 27.35 -1.58 -8.30
N MET A 319 27.60 -1.99 -9.55
CA MET A 319 26.79 -1.56 -10.70
C MET A 319 25.32 -1.97 -10.55
N MET A 320 25.05 -3.20 -10.12
CA MET A 320 23.69 -3.71 -9.92
C MET A 320 22.96 -2.98 -8.79
N VAL A 321 23.63 -2.78 -7.64
CA VAL A 321 23.09 -2.00 -6.52
C VAL A 321 22.72 -0.59 -6.99
N ASN A 322 23.64 0.11 -7.68
CA ASN A 322 23.38 1.46 -8.18
C ASN A 322 22.27 1.51 -9.21
N PHE A 323 22.19 0.50 -10.09
CA PHE A 323 21.12 0.39 -11.05
C PHE A 323 19.75 0.21 -10.39
N ILE A 324 19.64 -0.68 -9.40
CA ILE A 324 18.40 -0.89 -8.65
C ILE A 324 18.04 0.35 -7.84
N ASN A 325 19.00 0.95 -7.12
CA ASN A 325 18.80 2.19 -6.38
C ASN A 325 18.32 3.32 -7.29
N ASN A 326 18.91 3.46 -8.47
CA ASN A 326 18.47 4.45 -9.41
C ASN A 326 17.07 4.15 -9.96
N ILE A 327 16.72 2.89 -10.21
CA ILE A 327 15.34 2.51 -10.56
C ILE A 327 14.38 2.84 -9.43
N ILE A 328 14.73 2.52 -8.18
CA ILE A 328 13.91 2.80 -7.01
C ILE A 328 13.71 4.32 -6.88
N ASN A 329 14.78 5.11 -6.93
CA ASN A 329 14.71 6.56 -6.78
C ASN A 329 13.99 7.25 -7.96
N GLN A 330 14.27 6.84 -9.20
CA GLN A 330 13.69 7.48 -10.39
C GLN A 330 12.30 6.97 -10.73
N LYS A 331 11.95 5.72 -10.42
CA LYS A 331 10.68 5.11 -10.81
C LYS A 331 9.77 4.76 -9.65
N VAL A 332 10.26 4.46 -8.46
CA VAL A 332 9.40 4.05 -7.35
C VAL A 332 9.11 5.22 -6.41
N LEU A 333 10.15 5.97 -6.04
CA LEU A 333 10.10 7.02 -5.01
C LEU A 333 9.91 8.43 -5.56
N THR A 334 9.53 8.58 -6.83
CA THR A 334 9.23 9.91 -7.36
C THR A 334 8.02 10.47 -6.61
N SER A 335 8.13 11.69 -6.06
CA SER A 335 7.06 12.35 -5.30
C SER A 335 5.73 12.40 -6.07
N SER A 336 5.76 12.42 -7.40
CA SER A 336 4.58 12.36 -8.26
C SER A 336 3.81 11.02 -8.17
N ARG A 337 4.50 9.88 -8.03
CA ARG A 337 3.86 8.57 -7.92
C ARG A 337 3.30 8.32 -6.52
N GLY A 338 3.99 8.80 -5.49
CA GLY A 338 3.44 8.86 -4.13
C GLY A 338 2.15 9.67 -4.09
N PHE A 339 2.13 10.83 -4.74
CA PHE A 339 0.93 11.66 -4.90
C PHE A 339 -0.19 10.91 -5.62
N GLU A 340 0.07 10.23 -6.74
CA GLU A 340 -0.92 9.44 -7.45
C GLU A 340 -1.45 8.25 -6.64
N ALA A 341 -0.59 7.60 -5.84
CA ALA A 341 -1.01 6.52 -4.95
C ALA A 341 -1.93 7.02 -3.83
N LEU A 342 -1.57 8.14 -3.18
CA LEU A 342 -2.42 8.79 -2.18
C LEU A 342 -3.74 9.28 -2.77
N LYS A 343 -3.70 9.85 -3.97
CA LYS A 343 -4.89 10.26 -4.72
C LYS A 343 -5.79 9.07 -5.01
N SER A 344 -5.23 7.97 -5.51
CA SER A 344 -5.97 6.73 -5.76
C SER A 344 -6.60 6.21 -4.47
N LEU A 345 -5.83 6.13 -3.38
CA LEU A 345 -6.31 5.68 -2.07
C LEU A 345 -7.45 6.57 -1.56
N ARG A 346 -7.29 7.90 -1.69
CA ARG A 346 -8.32 8.87 -1.32
C ARG A 346 -9.58 8.70 -2.15
N HIS A 347 -9.49 8.54 -3.46
CA HIS A 347 -10.67 8.32 -4.31
C HIS A 347 -11.33 6.97 -4.04
N THR A 348 -10.56 5.93 -3.68
CA THR A 348 -11.11 4.63 -3.30
C THR A 348 -11.85 4.70 -1.96
N LEU A 349 -11.28 5.38 -0.96
CA LEU A 349 -11.87 5.47 0.38
C LEU A 349 -12.94 6.56 0.49
N PHE A 350 -12.78 7.68 -0.21
CA PHE A 350 -13.62 8.88 -0.18
C PHE A 350 -13.88 9.37 -1.62
N PRO A 351 -14.71 8.69 -2.43
CA PRO A 351 -14.94 9.04 -3.84
C PRO A 351 -15.34 10.51 -4.07
N ASN A 352 -16.10 11.06 -3.12
CA ASN A 352 -16.66 12.41 -3.14
C ASN A 352 -15.93 13.39 -2.22
N ASP A 353 -14.79 13.00 -1.62
CA ASP A 353 -14.02 13.81 -0.67
C ASP A 353 -14.87 14.36 0.49
N ASN A 354 -15.86 13.60 0.95
CA ASN A 354 -16.76 14.02 2.02
C ASN A 354 -17.01 12.88 3.03
N LYS A 355 -17.91 11.94 2.71
CA LYS A 355 -18.09 10.76 3.55
C LYS A 355 -17.17 9.63 3.11
N LEU A 356 -16.79 8.79 4.07
CA LEU A 356 -16.18 7.51 3.76
C LEU A 356 -17.14 6.74 2.85
N GLY A 357 -16.66 6.30 1.70
CA GLY A 357 -17.46 5.63 0.68
C GLY A 357 -18.28 4.50 1.30
N PRO A 358 -19.52 4.26 0.81
CA PRO A 358 -20.36 3.21 1.36
C PRO A 358 -19.59 1.90 1.36
N GLU A 359 -19.83 1.06 2.37
CA GLU A 359 -19.41 -0.34 2.29
C GLU A 359 -19.98 -0.87 0.99
N LYS A 360 -19.11 -1.26 0.04
CA LYS A 360 -19.56 -1.81 -1.23
C LYS A 360 -20.44 -2.99 -0.85
N VAL A 361 -21.69 -2.99 -1.33
CA VAL A 361 -22.59 -4.13 -1.15
C VAL A 361 -21.82 -5.35 -1.58
N GLU A 362 -21.74 -6.36 -0.71
CA GLU A 362 -21.03 -7.60 -1.04
C GLU A 362 -21.64 -8.11 -2.34
N PRO A 363 -20.84 -8.20 -3.42
CA PRO A 363 -21.35 -8.62 -4.70
C PRO A 363 -21.92 -10.02 -4.54
N THR A 364 -22.97 -10.31 -5.31
CA THR A 364 -23.53 -11.65 -5.36
C THR A 364 -22.43 -12.65 -5.74
N GLU A 365 -22.50 -13.90 -5.28
CA GLU A 365 -21.47 -14.91 -5.59
C GLU A 365 -21.15 -14.99 -7.10
N GLU A 366 -22.18 -14.89 -7.93
CA GLU A 366 -22.06 -14.82 -9.40
C GLU A 366 -21.31 -13.58 -9.91
N GLU A 367 -21.56 -12.42 -9.30
CA GLU A 367 -20.89 -11.16 -9.65
C GLU A 367 -19.42 -11.21 -9.23
N MET A 368 -19.14 -11.83 -8.08
CA MET A 368 -17.77 -12.03 -7.62
C MET A 368 -17.02 -12.95 -8.59
N ILE A 369 -17.62 -14.07 -9.01
CA ILE A 369 -17.03 -14.97 -9.99
C ILE A 369 -16.74 -14.22 -11.31
N LYS A 370 -17.67 -13.39 -11.80
CA LYS A 370 -17.47 -12.56 -12.98
C LYS A 370 -16.29 -11.59 -12.81
N LEU A 371 -16.21 -10.91 -11.66
CA LEU A 371 -15.13 -9.97 -11.36
C LEU A 371 -13.77 -10.69 -11.29
N ARG A 372 -13.72 -11.87 -10.67
CA ARG A 372 -12.54 -12.73 -10.61
C ARG A 372 -12.07 -13.12 -12.00
N CYS A 373 -12.97 -13.68 -12.82
CA CYS A 373 -12.67 -14.10 -14.18
C CYS A 373 -12.16 -12.93 -15.03
N LYS A 374 -12.78 -11.76 -14.89
CA LYS A 374 -12.34 -10.54 -15.56
C LYS A 374 -10.90 -10.17 -15.14
N CYS A 375 -10.61 -10.15 -13.85
CA CYS A 375 -9.28 -9.81 -13.36
C CYS A 375 -8.21 -10.83 -13.80
N VAL A 376 -8.52 -12.14 -13.76
CA VAL A 376 -7.63 -13.20 -14.26
C VAL A 376 -7.32 -12.97 -15.73
N ASN A 377 -8.32 -12.65 -16.56
CA ASN A 377 -8.11 -12.38 -17.98
C ASN A 377 -7.25 -11.13 -18.20
N SER A 378 -7.53 -10.02 -17.51
CA SER A 378 -6.71 -8.80 -17.58
C SER A 378 -5.26 -9.05 -17.16
N MET A 379 -5.02 -9.82 -16.08
CA MET A 379 -3.68 -10.20 -15.66
C MET A 379 -2.99 -11.10 -16.71
N TRP A 380 -3.73 -12.03 -17.31
CA TRP A 380 -3.21 -12.90 -18.35
C TRP A 380 -2.84 -12.11 -19.62
N ASP A 381 -3.64 -11.11 -19.99
CA ASP A 381 -3.34 -10.22 -21.12
C ASP A 381 -2.06 -9.42 -20.86
N VAL A 382 -1.83 -8.95 -19.63
CA VAL A 382 -0.55 -8.37 -19.23
C VAL A 382 0.58 -9.39 -19.36
N CYS A 383 0.39 -10.62 -18.85
CA CYS A 383 1.40 -11.67 -18.93
C CYS A 383 1.77 -12.03 -20.38
N THR A 384 0.80 -12.08 -21.29
CA THR A 384 1.03 -12.35 -22.71
C THR A 384 1.70 -11.17 -23.41
N LYS A 385 1.24 -9.93 -23.15
CA LYS A 385 1.82 -8.69 -23.68
C LYS A 385 3.32 -8.58 -23.38
N TYR A 386 3.71 -8.84 -22.13
CA TYR A 386 5.11 -8.78 -21.70
C TYR A 386 5.86 -10.11 -21.86
N ARG A 387 5.25 -11.13 -22.49
CA ARG A 387 5.81 -12.47 -22.70
C ARG A 387 6.24 -13.17 -21.40
N LEU A 388 5.66 -12.80 -20.26
CA LEU A 388 5.95 -13.38 -18.96
C LEU A 388 5.62 -14.87 -18.92
N SER A 389 4.58 -15.31 -19.63
CA SER A 389 4.24 -16.74 -19.74
C SER A 389 5.37 -17.56 -20.36
N LYS A 390 6.09 -17.01 -21.35
CA LYS A 390 7.23 -17.69 -22.00
C LYS A 390 8.49 -17.67 -21.13
N PHE A 391 8.80 -16.52 -20.54
CA PHE A 391 10.04 -16.34 -19.77
C PHE A 391 9.95 -16.93 -18.35
N LEU A 392 8.84 -16.71 -17.66
CA LEU A 392 8.65 -17.03 -16.25
C LEU A 392 7.81 -18.29 -16.02
N ALA A 393 7.32 -18.94 -17.09
CA ALA A 393 6.45 -20.11 -17.02
C ALA A 393 5.19 -19.90 -16.16
N VAL A 394 4.68 -18.66 -16.13
CA VAL A 394 3.40 -18.33 -15.50
C VAL A 394 2.29 -18.87 -16.40
N THR A 395 1.40 -19.65 -15.80
CA THR A 395 0.19 -20.19 -16.45
C THR A 395 -1.03 -19.41 -16.00
N LYS A 396 -2.12 -19.50 -16.78
CA LYS A 396 -3.39 -18.89 -16.39
C LYS A 396 -3.93 -19.47 -15.07
N GLN A 397 -3.71 -20.76 -14.84
CA GLN A 397 -4.10 -21.45 -13.61
C GLN A 397 -3.41 -20.87 -12.37
N ASP A 398 -2.15 -20.43 -12.47
CA ASP A 398 -1.47 -19.78 -11.35
C ASP A 398 -2.16 -18.46 -10.95
N LEU A 399 -2.66 -17.72 -11.95
CA LEU A 399 -3.39 -16.48 -11.71
C LEU A 399 -4.76 -16.76 -11.09
N GLU A 400 -5.41 -17.86 -11.48
CA GLU A 400 -6.67 -18.31 -10.88
C GLU A 400 -6.50 -18.68 -9.41
N ILE A 401 -5.47 -19.47 -9.08
CA ILE A 401 -5.13 -19.85 -7.70
C ILE A 401 -4.78 -18.61 -6.87
N PHE A 402 -4.00 -17.68 -7.44
CA PHE A 402 -3.65 -16.43 -6.77
C PHE A 402 -4.91 -15.60 -6.46
N MET A 403 -5.84 -15.50 -7.42
CA MET A 403 -7.09 -14.77 -7.24
C MET A 403 -8.03 -15.45 -6.25
N GLU A 404 -8.07 -16.77 -6.24
CA GLU A 404 -8.81 -17.55 -5.24
C GLU A 404 -8.26 -17.32 -3.84
N ALA A 405 -6.93 -17.31 -3.67
CA ALA A 405 -6.28 -17.01 -2.40
C ALA A 405 -6.68 -15.62 -1.87
N LEU A 406 -6.68 -14.60 -2.72
CA LEU A 406 -7.10 -13.24 -2.35
C LEU A 406 -8.57 -13.15 -1.95
N CYS A 407 -9.43 -14.00 -2.51
CA CYS A 407 -10.86 -14.00 -2.22
C CYS A 407 -11.26 -14.92 -1.05
N LYS A 408 -10.31 -15.71 -0.52
CA LYS A 408 -10.60 -16.76 0.47
C LYS A 408 -11.15 -16.23 1.79
N ASP A 409 -10.46 -15.27 2.41
CA ASP A 409 -10.88 -14.66 3.68
C ASP A 409 -10.28 -13.26 3.83
N ILE A 410 -11.15 -12.27 4.06
CA ILE A 410 -10.78 -10.87 4.29
C ILE A 410 -9.79 -10.69 5.45
N ARG A 411 -9.87 -11.54 6.49
CA ARG A 411 -9.01 -11.48 7.66
C ARG A 411 -7.56 -11.86 7.35
N MET A 412 -7.35 -12.73 6.35
CA MET A 412 -6.01 -13.11 5.89
C MET A 412 -5.36 -11.95 5.12
N ASN A 413 -6.12 -11.27 4.26
CA ASN A 413 -5.66 -10.06 3.57
C ASN A 413 -5.35 -8.94 4.55
N ARG A 414 -6.22 -8.73 5.54
CA ARG A 414 -5.98 -7.76 6.62
C ARG A 414 -4.71 -8.07 7.38
N PHE A 415 -4.47 -9.35 7.71
CA PHE A 415 -3.24 -9.77 8.38
C PHE A 415 -2.00 -9.38 7.57
N LEU A 416 -2.01 -9.58 6.24
CA LEU A 416 -0.91 -9.15 5.37
C LEU A 416 -0.71 -7.63 5.41
N ILE A 417 -1.78 -6.84 5.32
CA ILE A 417 -1.71 -5.37 5.37
C ILE A 417 -1.11 -4.91 6.70
N CYS A 418 -1.53 -5.49 7.83
CA CYS A 418 -0.96 -5.21 9.14
C CYS A 418 0.54 -5.53 9.18
N ARG A 419 0.94 -6.71 8.69
CA ARG A 419 2.35 -7.11 8.63
C ARG A 419 3.17 -6.13 7.80
N LEU A 420 2.74 -5.81 6.59
CA LEU A 420 3.45 -4.87 5.72
C LEU A 420 3.57 -3.49 6.39
N SER A 421 2.50 -3.02 7.02
CA SER A 421 2.48 -1.74 7.73
C SER A 421 3.45 -1.72 8.91
N GLU A 422 3.54 -2.81 9.69
CA GLU A 422 4.49 -2.92 10.79
C GLU A 422 5.95 -2.88 10.28
N TYR A 423 6.28 -3.61 9.21
CA TYR A 423 7.65 -3.57 8.66
C TYR A 423 7.99 -2.17 8.16
N LEU A 424 7.08 -1.51 7.44
CA LEU A 424 7.27 -0.13 7.00
C LEU A 424 7.48 0.81 8.19
N LEU A 425 6.64 0.72 9.23
CA LEU A 425 6.78 1.54 10.42
C LEU A 425 8.03 1.23 11.23
N THR A 426 8.53 -0.01 11.20
CA THR A 426 9.75 -0.41 11.92
C THR A 426 11.02 0.07 11.26
N GLN A 427 11.02 0.20 9.93
CA GLN A 427 12.15 0.75 9.20
C GLN A 427 12.11 2.29 9.15
N LEU A 428 10.93 2.86 9.36
CA LEU A 428 10.76 4.30 9.51
C LEU A 428 11.10 4.79 10.92
N ALA A 429 10.83 4.03 11.99
CA ALA A 429 11.13 4.39 13.38
C ALA A 429 12.58 4.07 13.75
#